data_AF-A0A7V8LJT4-F1
#
_entry.id   AF-A0A7V8LJT4-F1
#
_cell.length_a   1.000
_cell.length_b   1.000
_cell.length_c   1.000
_cell.angle_alpha   90.00
_cell.angle_beta   90.00
_cell.angle_gamma   90.00
#
_symmetry.space_group_name_H-M   'P 1'
#
loop_
_entity.id
_entity.type
_entity.pdbx_description
1 polymer ?
#
loop_
_entity_poly.entity_id
_entity_poly.type
_entity_poly.pdbx_seq_one_letter_code
_entity_poly.pdbx_strand_id
1 'polypeptide(L)' 'MSAVVRAIVTNGGPIPTSRDVEVPRANGYRIDADGRLILETSAWGGDVVAAFQRWDHFVITPDRGPNGRFIKKGS' A
#
# COMPACT_ATOMS: atom_id res chain seq x y z
N MET A 1 -3.98 -5.10 -11.04
CA MET A 1 -3.04 -4.00 -10.80
C MET A 1 -2.07 -4.50 -9.73
N SER A 2 -0.82 -4.77 -10.09
CA SER A 2 0.28 -5.05 -9.14
C SER A 2 0.78 -3.72 -8.57
N ALA A 3 1.22 -3.71 -7.31
CA ALA A 3 1.82 -2.52 -6.69
C ALA A 3 3.34 -2.62 -6.79
N VAL A 4 4.02 -1.54 -7.14
CA VAL A 4 5.48 -1.44 -7.11
C VAL A 4 5.87 -0.76 -5.80
N VAL A 5 6.68 -1.41 -4.97
CA VAL A 5 7.16 -0.84 -3.71
C VAL A 5 8.67 -0.69 -3.73
N ARG A 6 9.15 0.46 -3.25
CA ARG A 6 10.59 0.72 -3.06
C ARG A 6 11.03 0.15 -1.72
N ALA A 7 11.73 -0.98 -1.74
CA ALA A 7 12.33 -1.55 -0.55
C ALA A 7 13.71 -0.93 -0.30
N ILE A 8 13.97 -0.48 0.94
CA ILE A 8 15.30 -0.08 1.39
C ILE A 8 15.97 -1.33 1.98
N VAL A 9 17.05 -1.79 1.36
CA VAL A 9 17.78 -2.99 1.77
C VAL A 9 19.14 -2.59 2.31
N THR A 10 19.41 -2.91 3.57
CA THR A 10 20.73 -2.82 4.19
C THR A 10 21.39 -4.19 4.16
N ASN A 11 22.11 -4.48 3.08
CA ASN A 11 22.84 -5.74 2.88
C ASN A 11 24.20 -5.74 3.60
N GLY A 12 24.23 -5.36 4.88
CA GLY A 12 25.45 -5.29 5.70
C GLY A 12 26.44 -4.17 5.34
N GLY A 13 26.18 -3.40 4.27
CA GLY A 13 26.96 -2.22 3.89
C GLY A 13 26.45 -0.93 4.56
N PRO A 14 27.29 0.11 4.65
CA PRO A 14 26.92 1.39 5.29
C PRO A 14 25.90 2.21 4.49
N ILE A 15 25.65 1.85 3.23
CA ILE A 15 24.74 2.58 2.34
C ILE A 15 23.51 1.71 2.06
N PRO A 16 22.31 2.14 2.46
CA PRO A 16 21.08 1.47 2.09
C PRO A 16 20.87 1.54 0.57
N THR A 17 20.56 0.42 -0.07
CA THR A 17 20.20 0.41 -1.50
C THR A 17 18.68 0.31 -1.65
N SER A 18 18.12 1.06 -2.58
CA SER A 18 16.70 0.95 -2.92
C SER A 18 16.51 0.05 -4.12
N ARG A 19 15.56 -0.89 -4.05
CA ARG A 19 15.09 -1.64 -5.23
C ARG A 19 13.57 -1.65 -5.30
N ASP A 20 13.07 -1.65 -6.52
CA ASP A 20 11.65 -1.84 -6.78
C ASP A 20 11.33 -3.34 -6.70
N VAL A 21 10.28 -3.67 -5.95
CA VAL A 21 9.79 -5.03 -5.78
C VAL A 21 8.34 -5.07 -6.24
N GLU A 22 8.04 -6.04 -7.10
CA GLU A 22 6.66 -6.30 -7.51
C GLU A 22 5.91 -6.99 -6.37
N VAL A 23 4.79 -6.41 -5.99
CA VAL A 23 3.92 -6.95 -4.95
C VAL A 23 2.67 -7.54 -5.63
N PRO A 24 2.34 -8.80 -5.35
CA PRO A 24 1.12 -9.43 -5.85
C PRO A 24 -0.11 -8.60 -5.53
N ARG A 25 -1.14 -8.72 -6.36
CA ARG A 25 -2.40 -8.04 -6.11
C ARG A 25 -2.99 -8.51 -4.78
N ALA A 26 -3.16 -7.59 -3.85
CA ALA A 26 -3.90 -7.79 -2.61
C ALA A 26 -5.35 -7.29 -2.77
N ASN A 27 -6.29 -7.97 -2.12
CA ASN A 27 -7.68 -7.52 -2.01
C ASN A 27 -8.07 -7.20 -0.55
N GLY A 28 -7.23 -7.57 0.42
CA GLY A 28 -7.36 -7.24 1.82
C GLY A 28 -6.10 -6.60 2.37
N TYR A 29 -6.27 -5.87 3.47
CA TYR A 29 -5.14 -5.41 4.27
C TYR A 29 -5.54 -5.38 5.75
N ARG A 30 -4.55 -5.52 6.63
CA ARG A 30 -4.68 -5.31 8.06
C ARG A 30 -3.40 -4.74 8.65
N ILE A 31 -3.52 -4.10 9.81
CA ILE A 31 -2.38 -3.67 10.61
C ILE A 31 -2.24 -4.67 11.75
N ASP A 32 -1.05 -5.26 11.89
CA ASP A 32 -0.79 -6.19 12.99
C ASP A 32 -0.51 -5.46 14.32
N ALA A 33 -0.34 -6.22 15.41
CA ALA A 33 -0.06 -5.66 16.73
C ALA A 33 1.26 -4.88 16.81
N ASP A 34 2.19 -5.12 15.87
CA ASP A 34 3.49 -4.44 15.77
C ASP A 34 3.40 -3.17 14.88
N GLY A 35 2.23 -2.84 14.34
CA GLY A 35 2.01 -1.69 13.46
C GLY A 35 2.43 -1.91 12.01
N ARG A 36 2.73 -3.14 11.60
CA ARG A 36 3.10 -3.48 10.22
C ARG A 36 1.86 -3.58 9.35
N LEU A 37 1.98 -3.13 8.10
CA LEU A 37 0.95 -3.33 7.09
C LEU A 37 1.09 -4.74 6.50
N ILE A 38 0.07 -5.56 6.67
CA ILE A 38 -0.03 -6.90 6.10
C ILE A 38 -1.03 -6.85 4.96
N LEU A 39 -0.62 -7.35 3.79
CA LEU A 39 -1.47 -7.48 2.61
C LEU A 39 -1.94 -8.93 2.46
N GLU A 40 -3.22 -9.09 2.11
CA GLU A 40 -3.88 -10.39 2.00
C GLU A 40 -4.56 -10.56 0.64
N THR A 41 -4.64 -11.82 0.17
CA THR A 41 -5.33 -12.16 -1.09
C THR A 41 -6.83 -11.86 -1.06
N SER A 42 -7.43 -11.79 0.14
CA SER A 42 -8.85 -11.54 0.39
C SER A 42 -9.02 -10.62 1.60
N ALA A 43 -10.08 -9.82 1.61
CA ALA A 43 -10.45 -8.95 2.74
C ALA A 43 -11.00 -9.70 3.97
N TRP A 44 -11.28 -11.00 3.85
CA TRP A 44 -11.96 -11.80 4.88
C TRP A 44 -11.08 -12.96 5.37
N GLY A 45 -9.80 -12.69 5.60
CA GLY A 45 -8.84 -13.70 6.06
C GLY A 45 -8.25 -14.53 4.93
N GLY A 46 -7.72 -13.85 3.90
CA GLY A 46 -6.93 -14.50 2.85
C GLY A 46 -5.48 -14.77 3.29
N ASP A 47 -4.72 -15.44 2.42
CA ASP A 47 -3.30 -15.68 2.64
C ASP A 47 -2.50 -14.36 2.60
N VAL A 48 -1.47 -14.29 3.46
CA VAL A 48 -0.54 -13.15 3.50
C VAL A 48 0.36 -13.18 2.27
N VAL A 49 0.36 -12.09 1.50
CA VAL A 49 1.20 -11.95 0.30
C VAL A 49 2.38 -11.00 0.47
N ALA A 50 2.27 -10.05 1.42
CA ALA A 50 3.35 -9.12 1.73
C ALA A 50 3.18 -8.53 3.14
N ALA A 51 4.29 -8.12 3.74
CA ALA A 51 4.34 -7.41 5.01
C ALA A 51 5.32 -6.23 4.92
N PHE A 52 4.87 -5.05 5.35
CA PHE A 52 5.65 -3.81 5.31
C PHE A 52 5.88 -3.27 6.70
N GLN A 53 7.15 -3.05 7.06
CA GLN A 53 7.55 -2.48 8.35
C GLN A 53 7.29 -0.97 8.44
N ARG A 54 7.24 -0.27 7.32
CA ARG A 54 6.95 1.16 7.21
C ARG A 54 6.06 1.39 6.00
N TRP A 55 5.05 2.20 6.15
CA TRP A 55 4.03 2.45 5.13
C TRP A 55 3.32 3.78 5.44
N ASP A 56 2.80 4.42 4.40
CA ASP A 56 2.01 5.65 4.51
C ASP A 56 0.62 5.42 3.89
N HIS A 57 -0.43 5.85 4.58
CA HIS A 57 -1.80 5.77 4.07
C HIS A 57 -2.21 7.07 3.38
N PHE A 58 -2.37 7.02 2.06
CA PHE A 58 -2.92 8.15 1.32
C PHE A 58 -4.40 7.92 1.04
N VAL A 59 -5.26 8.60 1.80
CA VAL A 59 -6.69 8.66 1.48
C VAL A 59 -6.90 9.76 0.44
N ILE A 60 -7.19 9.36 -0.79
CA ILE A 60 -7.61 10.31 -1.83
C ILE A 60 -9.10 10.55 -1.61
N THR A 61 -9.44 11.67 -0.95
CA THR A 61 -10.84 12.12 -0.87
C THR A 61 -11.22 12.77 -2.20
N PRO A 62 -12.15 12.19 -2.98
CA PRO A 62 -12.61 12.82 -4.20
C PRO A 62 -13.39 14.11 -3.88
N ASP A 63 -13.09 15.17 -4.62
CA ASP A 63 -13.81 16.44 -4.51
C ASP A 63 -15.30 16.22 -4.83
N ARG A 64 -16.17 16.72 -3.94
CA ARG A 64 -17.62 16.66 -4.11
C ARG A 64 -18.16 18.02 -4.49
N GLY A 65 -19.08 18.04 -5.44
CA GLY A 65 -19.76 19.26 -5.88
C GLY A 65 -20.75 19.76 -4.83
N PRO A 66 -21.35 20.95 -5.03
CA PRO A 66 -22.34 21.54 -4.11
C PRO A 66 -23.57 20.65 -3.86
N ASN A 67 -23.81 19.67 -4.74
CA ASN A 67 -24.89 18.69 -4.69
C ASN A 67 -24.46 17.33 -4.09
N GLY A 68 -23.25 17.23 -3.52
CA GLY A 68 -22.71 16.00 -2.93
C GLY A 68 -22.27 14.93 -3.94
N ARG A 69 -22.40 15.19 -5.25
CA ARG A 69 -21.98 14.29 -6.33
C ARG A 69 -20.49 14.46 -6.62
N PHE A 70 -19.85 13.39 -7.10
CA PHE A 70 -18.44 13.43 -7.51
C PHE A 70 -18.26 14.43 -8.68
N ILE A 71 -17.28 15.32 -8.54
CA ILE A 71 -16.89 16.22 -9.64
C ILE A 71 -15.85 15.49 -10.49
N LYS A 72 -16.05 15.46 -11.81
CA LYS A 72 -15.01 14.97 -12.72
C LYS A 72 -13.84 15.95 -12.70
N LYS A 73 -12.66 15.52 -12.23
CA LYS A 73 -11.44 16.33 -12.32
C LYS A 73 -11.00 16.40 -13.79
N GLY A 74 -10.95 17.62 -14.34
CA GLY A 74 -10.52 17.91 -15.71
C GLY A 74 -11.68 18.26 -16.64
N SER A 75 -11.94 19.57 -16.76
CA SER A 75 -12.31 20.18 -18.03
C SER A 75 -11.34 21.33 -18.31
#